data_AF-A0A9D2S9D3-F1
#
_entry.id   AF-A0A9D2S9D3-F1
#
_cell.length_a   1.000
_cell.length_b   1.000
_cell.length_c   1.000
_cell.angle_alpha   90.00
_cell.angle_beta   90.00
_cell.angle_gamma   90.00
#
_symmetry.space_group_name_H-M   'P 1'
#
loop_
_entity.id
_entity.type
_entity.pdbx_description
1 polymer ?
#
loop_
_entity_poly.entity_id
_entity_poly.type
_entity_poly.pdbx_seq_one_letter_code
_entity_poly.pdbx_strand_id
1 'polypeptide(L)'
;MGVQQVIMPENYIAMFSVPDKQTADRIIRNAVPSLAHAADLILQMQPFNAHKVSLADRVKSGFVNNLFYKFIVSARDFKVKENCIACGKCVSACPLNNIKLNDSKPVWGNDCTHCMACISLCPVRAIEYGSASQNRNRFYNTYHPNDMVK
;
A
#
# COMPACT_ATOMS: atom_id res chain seq x y z
N MET A 1 3.99 -1.46 25.80
CA MET A 1 4.42 -1.72 24.41
C MET A 1 3.71 -2.96 23.92
N GLY A 2 3.15 -2.93 22.71
CA GLY A 2 2.42 -4.02 22.09
C GLY A 2 2.03 -3.63 20.66
N VAL A 3 1.15 -4.41 20.02
CA VAL A 3 0.62 -4.09 18.69
C VAL A 3 -0.91 -4.20 18.71
N GLN A 4 -1.59 -3.24 18.08
CA GLN A 4 -3.03 -3.29 17.86
C GLN A 4 -3.28 -3.53 16.37
N GLN A 5 -4.11 -4.53 16.04
CA GLN A 5 -4.47 -4.79 14.66
C GLN A 5 -5.51 -3.79 14.16
N VAL A 6 -5.27 -3.27 12.95
CA VAL A 6 -6.22 -2.44 12.20
C VAL A 6 -6.37 -3.06 10.82
N ILE A 7 -7.60 -3.40 10.44
CA ILE A 7 -7.90 -3.96 9.12
C ILE A 7 -8.04 -2.82 8.13
N MET A 8 -7.26 -2.85 7.04
CA MET A 8 -7.26 -1.85 5.98
C MET A 8 -7.56 -2.51 4.62
N PRO A 9 -8.10 -1.76 3.64
CA PRO A 9 -8.31 -2.31 2.30
C PRO A 9 -6.99 -2.73 1.66
N GLU A 10 -7.01 -3.86 0.97
CA GLU A 10 -5.87 -4.36 0.21
C GLU A 10 -5.47 -3.37 -0.89
N ASN A 11 -4.18 -3.11 -1.05
CA ASN A 11 -3.63 -2.22 -2.08
C ASN A 11 -2.50 -2.85 -2.91
N TYR A 12 -2.07 -4.07 -2.57
CA TYR A 12 -0.99 -4.77 -3.26
C TYR A 12 -1.50 -5.49 -4.52
N ILE A 13 -1.82 -4.67 -5.52
CA ILE A 13 -2.43 -5.05 -6.81
C ILE A 13 -1.63 -6.06 -7.64
N ALA A 14 -0.32 -6.21 -7.42
CA ALA A 14 0.47 -7.19 -8.16
C ALA A 14 0.21 -8.64 -7.72
N MET A 15 -0.32 -8.84 -6.50
CA MET A 15 -0.52 -10.17 -5.92
C MET A 15 -1.95 -10.42 -5.49
N PHE A 16 -2.60 -9.43 -4.88
CA PHE A 16 -3.90 -9.60 -4.23
C PHE A 16 -5.01 -8.79 -4.90
N SER A 17 -6.24 -9.24 -4.71
CA SER A 17 -7.42 -8.59 -5.25
C SER A 17 -7.77 -7.37 -4.42
N VAL A 18 -7.63 -6.21 -5.06
CA VAL A 18 -8.02 -4.93 -4.48
C VAL A 18 -9.55 -4.81 -4.47
N PRO A 19 -10.17 -4.48 -3.32
CA PRO A 19 -11.62 -4.30 -3.25
C PRO A 19 -12.09 -3.13 -4.12
N ASP A 20 -13.36 -3.13 -4.50
CA ASP A 20 -14.00 -1.95 -5.08
C ASP A 20 -14.13 -0.83 -4.04
N LYS A 21 -14.51 0.38 -4.49
CA LYS A 21 -14.63 1.54 -3.62
C LYS A 21 -15.64 1.32 -2.48
N GLN A 22 -16.82 0.78 -2.75
CA GLN A 22 -17.84 0.60 -1.71
C GLN A 22 -17.36 -0.36 -0.62
N THR A 23 -16.70 -1.44 -1.02
CA THR A 23 -16.10 -2.41 -0.10
C THR A 23 -14.94 -1.80 0.68
N ALA A 24 -14.05 -1.04 0.03
CA ALA A 24 -12.95 -0.34 0.70
C ALA A 24 -13.46 0.67 1.74
N ASP A 25 -14.46 1.48 1.38
CA ASP A 25 -15.09 2.45 2.26
C ASP A 25 -15.71 1.77 3.49
N ARG A 26 -16.32 0.58 3.32
CA ARG A 26 -16.85 -0.22 4.42
C ARG A 26 -15.75 -0.72 5.36
N ILE A 27 -14.65 -1.23 4.80
CA ILE A 27 -13.50 -1.70 5.60
C ILE A 27 -12.94 -0.55 6.44
N ILE A 28 -12.78 0.64 5.84
CA ILE A 28 -12.23 1.82 6.54
C ILE A 28 -13.15 2.25 7.67
N ARG A 29 -14.46 2.38 7.42
CA ARG A 29 -15.43 2.72 8.48
C ARG A 29 -15.38 1.71 9.63
N ASN A 30 -15.28 0.42 9.32
CA ASN A 30 -15.19 -0.62 10.35
C ASN A 30 -13.86 -0.62 11.11
N ALA A 31 -12.81 0.02 10.57
CA ALA A 31 -11.51 0.16 11.22
C ALA A 31 -11.51 1.28 12.28
N VAL A 32 -12.41 2.27 12.16
CA VAL A 32 -12.46 3.46 13.03
C VAL A 32 -12.60 3.11 14.52
N PRO A 33 -13.49 2.19 14.95
CA PRO A 33 -13.58 1.84 16.38
C PRO A 33 -12.28 1.24 16.93
N SER A 34 -11.57 0.42 16.14
CA SER A 34 -10.27 -0.15 16.56
C SER A 34 -9.20 0.95 16.69
N LEU A 35 -9.19 1.93 15.78
CA LEU A 35 -8.30 3.08 15.83
C LEU A 35 -8.58 3.98 17.04
N ALA A 36 -9.85 4.28 17.31
CA ALA A 36 -10.26 5.08 18.47
C ALA A 36 -9.83 4.39 19.78
N HIS A 37 -10.11 3.09 19.91
CA HIS A 37 -9.66 2.30 21.05
C HIS A 37 -8.13 2.29 21.21
N ALA A 38 -7.40 2.15 20.11
CA ALA A 38 -5.94 2.21 20.12
C ALA A 38 -5.43 3.58 20.62
N ALA A 39 -6.07 4.67 20.17
CA ALA A 39 -5.74 6.02 20.58
C ALA A 39 -5.99 6.24 22.08
N ASP A 40 -7.11 5.75 22.61
CA ASP A 40 -7.43 5.82 24.04
C ASP A 40 -6.37 5.13 24.90
N LEU A 41 -5.95 3.92 24.50
CA LEU A 41 -4.89 3.19 25.20
C LEU A 41 -3.55 3.96 25.18
N ILE A 42 -3.19 4.56 24.05
CA ILE A 42 -1.98 5.40 23.94
C ILE A 42 -2.06 6.61 24.87
N LEU A 43 -3.18 7.33 24.86
CA LEU A 43 -3.39 8.53 25.69
C LEU A 43 -3.35 8.21 27.19
N GLN A 44 -3.87 7.04 27.58
CA GLN A 44 -3.82 6.55 28.95
C GLN A 44 -2.50 5.87 29.30
N MET A 45 -1.54 5.82 28.37
CA MET A 45 -0.27 5.09 28.51
C MET A 45 -0.43 3.61 28.88
N GLN A 46 -1.55 3.01 28.47
CA GLN A 46 -1.83 1.59 28.68
C GLN A 46 -1.18 0.73 27.60
N PRO A 47 -0.74 -0.50 27.93
CA PRO A 47 -0.22 -1.41 26.93
C PRO A 47 -1.33 -1.94 26.02
N PHE A 48 -1.00 -2.17 24.74
CA PHE A 48 -1.84 -2.98 23.86
C PHE A 48 -1.84 -4.45 24.29
N ASN A 49 -2.88 -5.18 23.87
CA ASN A 49 -3.00 -6.61 24.10
C ASN A 49 -1.79 -7.37 23.52
N ALA A 50 -1.22 -8.27 24.32
CA ALA A 50 -0.11 -9.10 23.88
C ALA A 50 -0.60 -10.19 22.91
N HIS A 51 -0.02 -10.23 21.71
CA HIS A 51 -0.20 -11.34 20.79
C HIS A 51 0.86 -12.42 21.07
N LYS A 52 0.42 -13.69 21.14
CA LYS A 52 1.34 -14.82 21.22
C LYS A 52 1.99 -15.03 19.85
N VAL A 53 3.30 -14.84 19.78
CA VAL A 53 4.10 -15.11 18.57
C VAL A 53 4.42 -16.60 18.51
N SER A 54 4.10 -17.28 17.43
CA SER A 54 4.46 -18.67 17.21
C SER A 54 5.84 -18.82 16.56
N LEU A 55 6.44 -20.01 16.65
CA LEU A 55 7.69 -20.34 15.93
C LEU A 55 7.51 -20.22 14.40
N ALA A 56 6.34 -20.57 13.88
CA ALA A 56 6.03 -20.42 12.46
C ALA A 56 6.07 -18.95 12.00
N ASP A 57 5.66 -18.01 12.87
CA ASP A 57 5.72 -16.57 12.58
C ASP A 57 7.16 -16.05 12.49
N ARG A 58 8.07 -16.59 13.31
CA ARG A 58 9.51 -16.27 13.24
C ARG A 58 10.17 -16.78 11.96
N VAL A 59 9.81 -17.97 11.49
CA VAL A 59 10.35 -18.53 10.24
C VAL A 59 9.84 -17.75 9.03
N LYS A 60 8.54 -17.41 9.01
CA LYS A 60 7.92 -16.62 7.93
C LYS A 60 8.52 -15.21 7.82
N SER A 61 8.74 -14.54 8.95
CA SER A 61 9.28 -13.18 9.00
C SER A 61 10.78 -13.08 8.68
N GLY A 62 11.54 -14.18 8.80
CA GLY A 62 12.96 -14.24 8.45
C GLY A 62 13.22 -14.69 7.01
N PHE A 63 13.41 -16.00 6.83
CA PHE A 63 13.93 -16.59 5.58
C PHE A 63 13.00 -16.40 4.38
N VAL A 64 11.70 -16.66 4.57
CA VAL A 64 10.70 -16.55 3.50
C VAL A 64 10.57 -15.11 3.01
N ASN A 65 10.61 -14.15 3.93
CA ASN A 65 10.57 -12.73 3.60
C ASN A 65 11.77 -12.32 2.72
N ASN A 66 12.99 -12.74 3.06
CA ASN A 66 14.18 -12.39 2.27
C ASN A 66 14.11 -12.97 0.84
N LEU A 67 13.60 -14.20 0.70
CA LEU A 67 13.38 -14.82 -0.61
C LEU A 67 12.33 -14.06 -1.41
N PHE A 68 11.21 -13.68 -0.78
CA PHE A 68 10.15 -12.91 -1.39
C PHE A 68 10.67 -11.57 -1.95
N TYR A 69 11.41 -10.80 -1.16
CA TYR A 69 11.99 -9.53 -1.62
C TYR A 69 12.93 -9.73 -2.82
N LYS A 70 13.79 -10.76 -2.78
CA LYS A 70 14.77 -10.99 -3.84
C LYS A 70 14.15 -11.38 -5.18
N PHE A 71 13.04 -12.12 -5.17
CA PHE A 71 12.47 -12.70 -6.39
C PHE A 71 11.19 -12.01 -6.87
N ILE A 72 10.44 -11.35 -5.98
CA ILE A 72 9.11 -10.80 -6.28
C ILE A 72 9.12 -9.27 -6.30
N VAL A 73 9.94 -8.62 -5.46
CA VAL A 73 9.92 -7.17 -5.31
C VAL A 73 10.93 -6.52 -6.26
N SER A 74 10.45 -5.92 -7.34
CA SER A 74 11.30 -5.27 -8.35
C SER A 74 10.56 -4.19 -9.11
N ALA A 75 11.26 -3.15 -9.55
CA ALA A 75 10.62 -2.12 -10.38
C ALA A 75 10.43 -2.52 -11.86
N ARG A 76 11.04 -3.64 -12.29
CA ARG A 76 11.26 -3.97 -13.70
C ARG A 76 9.99 -4.10 -14.53
N ASP A 77 8.90 -4.54 -13.93
CA ASP A 77 7.63 -4.74 -14.65
C ASP A 77 6.74 -3.51 -14.67
N PHE A 78 7.14 -2.41 -13.99
CA PHE A 78 6.41 -1.15 -14.11
C PHE A 78 6.55 -0.58 -15.51
N LYS A 79 5.41 -0.29 -16.13
CA LYS A 79 5.31 0.32 -17.46
C LYS A 79 4.30 1.44 -17.43
N VAL A 80 4.56 2.46 -18.26
CA VAL A 80 3.63 3.56 -18.50
C VAL A 80 3.01 3.44 -19.88
N LYS A 81 1.70 3.68 -19.98
CA LYS A 81 0.91 3.72 -21.20
C LYS A 81 0.94 5.12 -21.81
N GLU A 82 0.58 5.22 -23.08
CA GLU A 82 0.58 6.48 -23.84
C GLU A 82 -0.40 7.53 -23.31
N ASN A 83 -1.42 7.14 -22.56
CA ASN A 83 -2.36 8.07 -21.93
C ASN A 83 -1.79 8.78 -20.69
N CYS A 84 -0.47 8.72 -20.47
CA CYS A 84 0.20 9.46 -19.42
C CYS A 84 0.18 10.97 -19.71
N ILE A 85 -0.21 11.76 -18.72
CA ILE A 85 -0.30 13.22 -18.81
C ILE A 85 0.88 13.94 -18.13
N ALA A 86 1.99 13.24 -17.88
CA ALA A 86 3.21 13.80 -17.28
C ALA A 86 3.03 14.57 -15.95
N CYS A 87 1.95 14.33 -15.19
CA CYS A 87 1.60 15.12 -14.02
C CYS A 87 2.53 15.01 -12.79
N GLY A 88 3.56 14.15 -12.84
CA GLY A 88 4.54 13.99 -11.76
C GLY A 88 4.05 13.33 -10.45
N LYS A 89 2.74 13.08 -10.26
CA LYS A 89 2.20 12.51 -9.01
C LYS A 89 2.87 11.19 -8.58
N CYS A 90 3.23 10.34 -9.54
CA CYS A 90 3.94 9.09 -9.24
C CYS A 90 5.33 9.32 -8.65
N VAL A 91 6.04 10.37 -9.07
CA VAL A 91 7.32 10.78 -8.52
C VAL A 91 7.15 11.23 -7.08
N SER A 92 6.23 12.16 -6.83
CA SER A 92 5.95 12.69 -5.48
C SER A 92 5.46 11.61 -4.50
N ALA A 93 4.72 10.60 -4.98
CA ALA A 93 4.20 9.52 -4.15
C ALA A 93 5.22 8.44 -3.81
N CYS A 94 6.41 8.42 -4.44
CA CYS A 94 7.41 7.41 -4.17
C CYS A 94 8.23 7.79 -2.92
N PRO A 95 8.08 7.09 -1.78
CA PRO A 95 8.81 7.44 -0.56
C PRO A 95 10.33 7.19 -0.68
N LEU A 96 10.75 6.38 -1.67
CA LEU A 96 12.15 6.04 -1.91
C LEU A 96 12.79 6.92 -2.98
N ASN A 97 12.07 7.93 -3.50
CA ASN A 97 12.55 8.79 -4.61
C ASN A 97 13.05 7.99 -5.83
N ASN A 98 12.49 6.79 -6.04
CA ASN A 98 12.94 5.83 -7.04
C ASN A 98 12.32 6.06 -8.43
N ILE A 99 11.57 7.14 -8.63
CA ILE A 99 10.90 7.45 -9.91
C ILE A 99 11.36 8.84 -10.35
N LYS A 100 11.75 8.98 -11.61
CA LYS A 100 12.06 10.27 -12.24
C LYS A 100 11.23 10.43 -13.51
N LEU A 101 10.99 11.67 -13.94
CA LEU A 101 10.46 11.91 -15.28
C LEU A 101 11.63 12.04 -16.26
N ASN A 102 11.61 11.24 -17.32
CA ASN A 102 12.49 11.38 -18.47
C ASN A 102 11.61 11.50 -19.72
N ASP A 103 11.83 12.53 -20.54
CA ASP A 103 10.98 12.84 -21.71
C ASP A 103 9.48 12.83 -21.39
N SER A 104 9.10 13.44 -20.27
CA SER A 104 7.72 13.50 -19.75
C SER A 104 7.09 12.14 -19.37
N LYS A 105 7.86 11.04 -19.38
CA LYS A 105 7.42 9.70 -18.94
C LYS A 105 8.12 9.30 -17.64
N PRO A 106 7.41 8.65 -16.69
CA PRO A 106 8.05 8.11 -15.50
C PRO A 106 8.99 6.95 -15.83
N VAL A 107 10.16 6.96 -15.22
CA VAL A 107 11.17 5.91 -15.24
C VAL A 107 11.46 5.49 -13.81
N TRP A 108 11.37 4.19 -13.55
CA TRP A 108 11.63 3.60 -12.23
C TRP A 108 13.08 3.11 -12.13
N GLY A 109 13.75 3.44 -11.03
CA GLY A 109 15.04 2.87 -10.65
C GLY A 109 14.90 1.49 -9.99
N ASN A 110 15.99 0.98 -9.42
CA ASN A 110 16.05 -0.39 -8.89
C ASN A 110 15.59 -0.55 -7.44
N ASP A 111 15.40 0.55 -6.70
CA ASP A 111 15.11 0.53 -5.26
C ASP A 111 13.60 0.56 -4.99
N CYS A 112 12.82 -0.26 -5.68
CA CYS A 112 11.37 -0.33 -5.46
C CYS A 112 11.03 -1.30 -4.34
N THR A 113 10.14 -0.90 -3.42
CA THR A 113 9.64 -1.76 -2.32
C THR A 113 8.22 -2.29 -2.55
N HIS A 114 7.66 -2.15 -3.75
CA HIS A 114 6.31 -2.65 -4.07
C HIS A 114 5.15 -2.06 -3.24
N CYS A 115 5.24 -0.80 -2.77
CA CYS A 115 4.13 -0.15 -2.06
C CYS A 115 2.88 0.11 -2.93
N MET A 116 2.98 -0.04 -4.26
CA MET A 116 1.91 0.19 -5.24
C MET A 116 1.29 1.60 -5.25
N ALA A 117 1.86 2.57 -4.52
CA ALA A 117 1.32 3.93 -4.44
C ALA A 117 1.27 4.63 -5.82
N CYS A 118 2.34 4.53 -6.62
CA CYS A 118 2.42 5.19 -7.92
C CYS A 118 1.37 4.69 -8.92
N ILE A 119 1.10 3.38 -8.96
CA ILE A 119 0.09 2.77 -9.83
C ILE A 119 -1.33 3.13 -9.37
N SER A 120 -1.58 3.07 -8.05
CA SER A 120 -2.92 3.31 -7.50
C SER A 120 -3.32 4.79 -7.54
N LEU A 121 -2.38 5.72 -7.37
CA LEU A 121 -2.65 7.17 -7.37
C LEU A 121 -2.77 7.78 -8.78
N CYS A 122 -2.30 7.08 -9.83
CA CYS A 122 -2.27 7.62 -11.18
C CYS A 122 -3.68 8.01 -11.66
N PRO A 123 -3.96 9.32 -11.88
CA PRO A 123 -5.33 9.80 -12.12
C PRO A 123 -5.90 9.30 -13.45
N VAL A 124 -5.03 9.06 -14.44
CA VAL A 124 -5.37 8.55 -15.77
C VAL A 124 -5.08 7.05 -15.92
N ARG A 125 -4.79 6.37 -14.80
CA ARG A 125 -4.47 4.92 -14.77
C ARG A 125 -3.43 4.51 -15.82
N ALA A 126 -2.43 5.36 -16.06
CA ALA A 126 -1.42 5.14 -17.10
C ALA A 126 -0.32 4.14 -16.69
N ILE A 127 -0.18 3.83 -15.41
CA ILE A 127 0.86 2.91 -14.93
C ILE A 127 0.28 1.50 -14.78
N GLU A 128 1.03 0.48 -15.18
CA GLU A 128 0.76 -0.95 -14.96
C GLU A 128 2.01 -1.65 -14.41
N TYR A 129 1.82 -2.78 -13.74
CA TYR A 129 2.86 -3.72 -13.32
C TYR A 129 2.63 -5.05 -14.05
N GLY A 130 3.34 -5.24 -15.17
CA GLY A 130 3.16 -6.40 -16.05
C GLY A 130 1.70 -6.65 -16.44
N SER A 131 1.33 -7.93 -16.57
CA SER A 131 -0.07 -8.35 -16.72
C SER A 131 -0.82 -8.39 -15.38
N ALA A 132 -0.09 -8.47 -14.26
CA ALA A 132 -0.66 -8.71 -12.94
C ALA A 132 -1.55 -7.58 -12.41
N SER A 133 -1.43 -6.36 -12.93
CA SER A 133 -2.26 -5.22 -12.54
C SER A 133 -3.38 -4.85 -13.53
N GLN A 134 -3.37 -5.46 -14.72
CA GLN A 134 -4.26 -5.06 -15.81
C GLN A 134 -5.73 -5.35 -15.44
N ASN A 135 -6.61 -4.38 -15.72
CA ASN A 135 -8.05 -4.48 -15.47
C ASN A 135 -8.44 -4.75 -14.00
N ARG A 136 -7.55 -4.46 -13.04
CA ARG A 136 -7.83 -4.62 -11.62
C ARG A 136 -8.25 -3.30 -10.96
N ASN A 137 -9.01 -3.43 -9.89
CA ASN A 137 -9.33 -2.31 -9.00
C ASN A 137 -8.05 -1.68 -8.44
N ARG A 138 -8.12 -0.38 -8.13
CA ARG A 138 -7.02 0.37 -7.52
C ARG A 138 -7.55 1.07 -6.28
N PHE A 139 -6.81 0.97 -5.19
CA PHE A 139 -7.13 1.64 -3.95
C PHE A 139 -5.92 2.45 -3.50
N TYR A 140 -6.16 3.72 -3.22
CA TYR A 140 -5.24 4.61 -2.55
C TYR A 140 -6.03 5.34 -1.47
N ASN A 141 -5.56 5.25 -0.23
CA ASN A 141 -6.26 5.88 0.88
C ASN A 141 -6.14 7.41 0.76
N THR A 142 -7.28 8.06 0.52
CA THR A 142 -7.40 9.53 0.43
C THR A 142 -8.14 10.13 1.62
N TYR A 143 -8.56 9.30 2.57
CA TYR A 143 -9.32 9.73 3.72
C TYR A 143 -8.43 10.45 4.73
N HIS A 144 -8.91 11.60 5.18
CA HIS A 144 -8.40 12.26 6.36
C HIS A 144 -9.11 11.73 7.62
N PRO A 145 -8.44 11.71 8.79
CA PRO A 145 -9.06 11.30 10.05
C PRO A 145 -10.37 12.04 10.34
N ASN A 146 -10.48 13.32 9.94
CA ASN A 146 -11.68 14.14 10.12
C ASN A 146 -12.85 13.74 9.22
N ASP A 147 -12.60 13.01 8.13
CA ASP A 147 -13.66 12.55 7.22
C ASP A 147 -14.56 11.48 7.86
N MET A 148 -14.09 10.89 8.97
CA MET A 148 -14.69 9.72 9.63
C MET A 148 -15.42 10.05 10.94
N VAL A 149 -15.41 11.31 11.39
CA VAL A 149 -15.97 11.76 12.69
C VAL A 149 -17.35 12.42 12.51
N LYS A 150 -18.19 11.89 11.61
CA LYS A 150 -19.58 12.37 11.48
C LYS A 150 -20.50 11.66 12.46
#